data_AF-A0ABD3WVM1-F1
#
_entry.id   AF-A0ABD3WVM1-F1
#
_cell.length_a   1.000
_cell.length_b   1.000
_cell.length_c   1.000
_cell.angle_alpha   90.00
_cell.angle_beta   90.00
_cell.angle_gamma   90.00
#
_symmetry.space_group_name_H-M   'P 1'
#
loop_
_entity.id
_entity.type
_entity.pdbx_description
1 polymer ?
#
loop_
_entity_poly.entity_id
_entity_poly.type
_entity_poly.pdbx_seq_one_letter_code
_entity_poly.pdbx_strand_id
1 'polypeptide(L)' 'ATDQEGDPFTYSLTNLTAYSNEFVINNITGLITVNTITAANVLYTRRLDRETRPSFQLLITATETSTLR' A
#
# COMPACT_ATOMS: atom_id res chain seq x y z
N ALA A 1 -8.93 3.68 -8.14
CA ALA A 1 -8.79 4.49 -9.36
C ALA A 1 -9.98 4.18 -10.26
N THR A 2 -10.26 5.05 -11.23
CA THR A 2 -11.33 4.85 -12.21
C THR A 2 -10.82 5.34 -13.56
N ASP A 3 -11.14 4.60 -14.61
CA ASP A 3 -11.01 5.01 -16.01
C ASP A 3 -12.41 5.10 -16.64
N GLN A 4 -12.48 5.40 -17.93
CA GLN A 4 -13.75 5.44 -18.66
C GLN A 4 -14.19 4.05 -19.13
N GLU A 5 -13.24 3.14 -19.29
CA GLU A 5 -13.40 1.82 -19.89
C GLU A 5 -13.93 0.79 -18.88
N GLY A 6 -13.76 1.04 -17.58
CA GLY A 6 -14.07 0.13 -16.48
C GLY A 6 -13.05 -1.00 -16.35
N ASP A 7 -11.83 -0.83 -16.86
CA ASP A 7 -10.83 -1.88 -16.84
C ASP A 7 -10.26 -2.05 -15.41
N PRO A 8 -9.86 -3.27 -15.04
CA PRO A 8 -9.28 -3.50 -13.72
C PRO A 8 -7.92 -2.81 -13.58
N PHE A 9 -7.60 -2.41 -12.35
CA PHE A 9 -6.30 -1.83 -11.99
C PHE A 9 -5.48 -2.79 -11.15
N THR A 10 -4.16 -2.68 -11.28
CA THR A 10 -3.20 -3.15 -10.29
C THR A 10 -2.67 -1.98 -9.46
N TYR A 11 -2.62 -2.15 -8.16
CA TYR A 11 -2.21 -1.10 -7.21
C TYR A 11 -0.83 -1.40 -6.62
N SER A 12 0.00 -0.37 -6.49
CA SER A 12 1.29 -0.47 -5.82
C SER A 12 1.63 0.80 -5.05
N LEU A 13 2.36 0.64 -3.95
CA LEU A 13 3.06 1.75 -3.29
C LEU A 13 4.31 2.05 -4.13
N THR A 14 4.36 3.24 -4.70
CA THR A 14 5.49 3.70 -5.54
C THR A 14 6.27 4.78 -4.84
N ASN A 15 7.53 4.98 -5.24
CA ASN A 15 8.47 5.91 -4.61
C ASN A 15 8.51 5.74 -3.08
N LEU A 16 8.84 4.51 -2.70
CA LEU A 16 9.00 4.06 -1.33
C LEU A 16 10.01 4.97 -0.61
N THR A 17 9.51 5.97 0.13
CA THR A 17 10.30 6.58 1.21
C THR A 17 10.67 5.47 2.19
N ALA A 18 11.67 5.69 3.04
CA ALA A 18 12.21 4.70 3.98
C ALA A 18 11.17 4.06 4.94
N TYR A 19 9.93 4.52 4.91
CA TYR A 19 8.84 4.18 5.83
C TYR A 19 7.63 3.54 5.16
N SER A 20 7.67 3.39 3.83
CA SER A 20 6.65 2.67 3.06
C SER A 20 6.54 1.18 3.46
N ASN A 21 7.56 0.63 4.10
CA ASN A 21 7.54 -0.71 4.69
C ASN A 21 6.58 -0.84 5.90
N GLU A 22 6.10 0.28 6.46
CA GLU A 22 5.08 0.32 7.52
C GLU A 22 3.65 0.16 6.97
N PHE A 23 3.48 0.21 5.65
CA PHE A 23 2.19 0.07 4.99
C PHE A 23 2.27 -1.01 3.92
N VAL A 24 1.17 -1.71 3.70
CA VAL A 24 1.00 -2.62 2.56
C VAL A 24 -0.28 -2.27 1.84
N ILE A 25 -0.27 -2.41 0.52
CA ILE A 25 -1.44 -2.25 -0.33
C ILE A 25 -1.78 -3.58 -0.99
N ASN A 26 -3.04 -3.97 -0.93
CA ASN A 26 -3.53 -5.11 -1.71
C ASN A 26 -3.58 -4.70 -3.20
N ASN A 27 -2.85 -5.41 -4.04
CA ASN A 27 -2.66 -5.04 -5.44
C ASN A 27 -3.92 -5.15 -6.32
N ILE A 28 -4.97 -5.83 -5.86
CA ILE A 28 -6.23 -6.01 -6.61
C ILE A 28 -7.28 -5.01 -6.13
N THR A 29 -7.42 -4.87 -4.81
CA THR A 29 -8.49 -4.05 -4.20
C THR A 29 -8.07 -2.63 -3.89
N GLY A 30 -6.77 -2.35 -3.88
CA GLY A 30 -6.23 -1.05 -3.45
C GLY A 30 -6.35 -0.81 -1.93
N LEU A 31 -6.75 -1.80 -1.13
CA LEU A 31 -6.86 -1.66 0.32
C LEU A 31 -5.48 -1.44 0.94
N ILE A 32 -5.31 -0.31 1.62
CA ILE A 32 -4.09 0.03 2.37
C ILE A 32 -4.27 -0.40 3.82
N THR A 33 -3.28 -1.11 4.37
CA THR A 33 -3.23 -1.50 5.77
C THR A 33 -1.87 -1.19 6.37
N VAL A 34 -1.82 -1.06 7.71
CA VAL A 34 -0.55 -0.98 8.43
C VAL A 34 0.10 -2.37 8.40
N ASN A 35 1.35 -2.42 7.96
CA ASN A 35 2.11 -3.65 7.88
C ASN A 35 2.37 -4.21 9.28
N THR A 36 1.70 -5.31 9.61
CA THR A 36 2.00 -6.06 10.82
C THR A 36 3.10 -7.07 10.50
N ILE A 37 4.36 -6.68 10.70
CA ILE A 37 5.48 -7.62 10.59
C ILE A 37 5.36 -8.65 11.71
N THR A 38 4.91 -9.85 11.39
CA THR A 38 5.02 -10.98 12.32
C THR A 38 6.38 -11.63 12.07
N ALA A 39 7.42 -11.15 12.73
CA ALA A 39 8.69 -11.86 12.75
C ALA A 39 8.44 -13.18 13.52
N ALA A 40 8.78 -14.32 12.93
CA ALA A 40 8.58 -15.68 13.45
C ALA A 40 8.45 -15.76 14.99
N ASN A 41 7.22 -15.94 15.48
CA ASN A 41 6.84 -16.09 16.89
C ASN A 41 6.99 -14.88 17.83
N VAL A 42 7.21 -13.67 17.31
CA VAL A 42 7.03 -12.44 18.10
C VAL A 42 6.23 -11.43 17.29
N LEU A 43 5.03 -11.11 17.78
CA LEU A 43 4.17 -10.04 17.26
C LEU A 43 4.81 -8.66 17.56
N TYR A 44 5.87 -8.31 16.84
CA TYR A 44 6.27 -6.92 16.68
C TYR A 44 5.41 -6.31 15.59
N THR A 45 4.14 -6.04 15.90
CA THR A 45 3.46 -4.97 15.18
C THR A 45 4.31 -3.73 15.44
N ARG A 46 5.14 -3.30 14.48
CA ARG A 46 5.68 -1.94 14.51
C ARG A 46 4.49 -1.03 14.26
N ARG A 47 3.69 -0.86 15.31
CA ARG A 47 2.52 0.01 15.32
C ARG A 47 3.07 1.40 15.06
N LEU A 48 2.33 2.17 14.29
CA LEU A 48 2.59 3.60 14.17
C LEU A 48 2.61 4.14 15.61
N ASP A 49 3.78 4.57 16.09
CA ASP A 49 3.93 5.07 17.46
C ASP A 49 3.24 6.42 17.62
N ARG A 50 2.95 7.11 16.50
CA ARG A 50 2.20 8.39 16.36
C ARG A 50 2.74 9.56 17.18
N GLU A 51 3.70 9.30 18.06
CA GLU A 51 4.35 10.23 18.97
C GLU A 51 5.62 10.80 18.34
N THR A 52 6.42 9.97 17.65
CA THR A 52 7.62 10.46 16.93
C THR A 52 7.29 10.93 15.52
N ARG A 53 6.28 10.33 14.88
CA ARG A 53 5.81 10.69 13.53
C ARG A 53 4.28 10.57 13.43
N PRO A 54 3.56 11.70 13.49
CA PRO A 54 2.09 11.68 13.46
C PRO A 54 1.51 11.56 12.05
N SER A 55 2.31 11.77 11.00
CA SER A 55 1.85 11.85 9.62
C SER A 55 2.78 11.15 8.62
N PHE A 56 2.19 10.58 7.58
CA PHE A 56 2.88 9.90 6.49
C PHE A 56 2.35 10.39 5.15
N GLN A 57 3.23 10.46 4.15
CA GLN A 57 2.84 10.67 2.77
C GLN A 57 3.12 9.39 1.99
N LEU A 58 2.09 8.85 1.35
CA LEU A 58 2.18 7.66 0.51
C LEU A 58 1.91 8.06 -0.95
N LEU A 59 2.74 7.58 -1.86
CA LEU A 59 2.46 7.64 -3.29
C LEU A 59 1.96 6.27 -3.75
N ILE A 60 0.79 6.26 -4.37
CA ILE A 60 0.15 5.06 -4.90
C ILE A 60 0.04 5.17 -6.41
N THR A 61 0.41 4.11 -7.11
CA THR A 61 0.16 3.98 -8.55
C THR A 61 -0.92 2.93 -8.77
N ALA A 62 -1.91 3.28 -9.59
CA ALA A 62 -2.86 2.34 -10.17
C ALA A 62 -2.51 2.21 -11.65
N THR A 63 -2.21 0.99 -12.09
CA THR A 63 -1.88 0.68 -13.47
C THR A 63 -3.00 -0.15 -14.07
N GLU A 64 -3.62 0.34 -15.13
CA GLU A 64 -4.61 -0.43 -15.90
C GLU A 64 -3.98 -1.74 -16.35
N THR A 65 -4.69 -2.84 -16.11
CA THR A 65 -4.35 -4.10 -16.74
C THR A 65 -5.11 -4.17 -18.06
N SER A 66 -4.52 -3.61 -19.12
CA SER A 66 -5.12 -3.63 -20.44
C SER A 66 -5.46 -5.07 -20.84
N THR A 67 -6.75 -5.35 -20.97
CA THR A 67 -7.21 -6.41 -21.88
C THR A 67 -7.36 -5.74 -23.23
N LEU A 68 -6.51 -6.08 -24.20
CA LEU A 68 -6.61 -5.64 -25.59
C LEU A 68 -8.10 -5.61 -26.01
N ARG A 69 -8.65 -4.42 -26.26
CA ARG A 69 -9.99 -4.25 -26.83
C ARG A 69 -9.88 -4.06 -28.34
#